data_AF-A0ABD5IA71-F1
#
_entry.id   AF-A0ABD5IA71-F1
#
_cell.length_a   1.000
_cell.length_b   1.000
_cell.length_c   1.000
_cell.angle_alpha   90.00
_cell.angle_beta   90.00
_cell.angle_gamma   90.00
#
_symmetry.space_group_name_H-M   'P 1'
#
loop_
_entity.id
_entity.type
_entity.pdbx_description
1 polymer ?
#
loop_
_entity_poly.entity_id
_entity_poly.type
_entity_poly.pdbx_seq_one_letter_code
_entity_poly.pdbx_strand_id
1 'polypeptide(L)'
;MNIITVTLSMFIFSIITILISTLWCWKTKEINSNDIQRLKGGIICLVASSIILIFRNTFEPFFNNVALKVSQQIGLSISEVTIYLLGFVIFIAFFRAIRR
;
A
#
# COMPACT_ATOMS: atom_id res chain seq x y z
N MET A 1 -10.09 -10.09 6.99
CA MET A 1 -10.30 -8.90 6.14
C MET A 1 -10.20 -9.36 4.69
N ASN A 2 -11.23 -9.16 3.86
CA ASN A 2 -11.19 -9.65 2.49
C ASN A 2 -10.12 -8.88 1.71
N ILE A 3 -9.22 -9.60 1.02
CA ILE A 3 -8.14 -8.99 0.23
C ILE A 3 -8.69 -8.01 -0.81
N ILE A 4 -9.92 -8.27 -1.27
CA ILE A 4 -10.67 -7.40 -2.18
C ILE A 4 -10.97 -6.06 -1.51
N THR A 5 -11.42 -6.05 -0.25
CA THR A 5 -11.75 -4.81 0.48
C THR A 5 -10.52 -3.93 0.67
N VAL A 6 -9.37 -4.53 0.98
CA VAL A 6 -8.10 -3.80 1.11
C VAL A 6 -7.61 -3.28 -0.24
N THR A 7 -7.75 -4.09 -1.29
CA THR A 7 -7.35 -3.68 -2.64
C THR A 7 -8.23 -2.52 -3.13
N LEU A 8 -9.53 -2.56 -2.84
CA LEU A 8 -10.47 -1.50 -3.20
C LEU A 8 -10.17 -0.20 -2.46
N SER A 9 -9.85 -0.25 -1.16
CA SER A 9 -9.49 0.94 -0.40
C SER A 9 -8.18 1.57 -0.91
N MET A 10 -7.18 0.74 -1.27
CA MET A 10 -5.94 1.20 -1.89
C MET A 10 -6.18 1.85 -3.26
N PHE A 11 -7.08 1.26 -4.07
CA PHE A 11 -7.48 1.81 -5.36
C PHE A 11 -8.12 3.20 -5.20
N ILE A 12 -9.09 3.34 -4.29
CA ILE A 12 -9.75 4.63 -4.01
C ILE A 12 -8.73 5.65 -3.48
N PHE A 13 -7.86 5.25 -2.55
CA PHE A 13 -6.82 6.10 -1.99
C PHE A 13 -5.85 6.61 -3.07
N SER A 14 -5.48 5.76 -4.03
CA SER A 14 -4.61 6.13 -5.14
C SER A 14 -5.24 7.20 -6.04
N ILE A 15 -6.54 7.07 -6.36
CA ILE A 15 -7.29 8.06 -7.14
C ILE A 15 -7.33 9.40 -6.41
N ILE A 16 -7.66 9.39 -5.13
CA ILE A 16 -7.70 10.60 -4.30
C ILE A 16 -6.33 11.28 -4.26
N THR A 17 -5.26 10.51 -4.09
CA THR A 17 -3.89 11.04 -4.03
C THR A 17 -3.48 11.71 -5.34
N ILE A 18 -3.81 11.08 -6.47
CA ILE A 18 -3.56 11.65 -7.80
C ILE A 18 -4.36 12.94 -7.98
N LEU A 19 -5.66 12.93 -7.66
CA LEU A 19 -6.56 14.10 -7.73
C LEU A 19 -6.05 15.27 -6.89
N ILE A 20 -5.69 15.03 -5.64
CA ILE A 20 -5.17 16.08 -4.75
C ILE A 20 -3.86 16.64 -5.32
N SER A 21 -2.95 15.78 -5.77
CA SER A 21 -1.66 16.21 -6.31
C SER A 21 -1.82 17.02 -7.60
N THR A 22 -2.74 16.64 -8.49
CA THR A 22 -3.00 17.37 -9.74
C THR A 22 -3.74 18.69 -9.49
N LEU A 23 -4.72 18.71 -8.59
CA LEU A 23 -5.42 19.94 -8.18
C LEU A 23 -4.46 20.93 -7.51
N TRP A 24 -3.56 20.42 -6.66
CA TRP A 24 -2.55 21.25 -6.01
C TRP A 24 -1.59 21.86 -7.04
N CYS A 25 -1.08 21.04 -7.96
CA CYS A 25 -0.22 21.48 -9.06
C CYS A 25 -0.92 22.54 -9.94
N TRP A 26 -2.21 22.38 -10.22
CA TRP A 26 -2.96 23.37 -11.01
C TRP A 26 -3.10 24.70 -10.24
N LYS A 27 -3.36 24.63 -8.93
CA LYS A 27 -3.51 25.81 -8.08
C LYS A 27 -2.22 26.61 -7.94
N THR A 28 -1.08 25.94 -7.71
CA THR A 28 0.21 26.60 -7.46
C THR A 28 0.97 26.91 -8.75
N LYS A 29 0.61 26.30 -9.88
CA LYS A 29 1.38 26.30 -11.15
C LYS A 29 2.84 25.85 -10.99
N GLU A 30 3.18 25.27 -9.85
CA GLU A 30 4.51 24.80 -9.51
C GLU A 30 4.45 23.32 -9.20
N ILE A 31 5.40 22.57 -9.76
CA ILE A 31 5.53 21.14 -9.52
C ILE A 31 6.62 20.95 -8.46
N ASN A 32 6.20 20.70 -7.22
CA ASN A 32 7.13 20.35 -6.16
C ASN A 32 7.67 18.92 -6.38
N SER A 33 8.95 18.69 -6.09
CA SER A 33 9.59 17.37 -6.19
C SER A 33 8.86 16.31 -5.35
N ASN A 34 8.36 16.71 -4.17
CA ASN A 34 7.55 15.86 -3.31
C ASN A 34 6.21 15.45 -3.95
N ASP A 35 5.58 16.35 -4.72
CA ASP A 35 4.30 16.06 -5.37
C ASP A 35 4.48 15.14 -6.57
N ILE A 36 5.60 15.24 -7.30
CA ILE A 36 5.97 14.24 -8.34
C ILE A 36 6.14 12.86 -7.71
N GLN A 37 6.81 12.78 -6.55
CA GLN A 37 7.03 11.50 -5.88
C GLN A 37 5.71 10.87 -5.40
N ARG A 38 4.78 11.69 -4.87
CA ARG A 38 3.43 11.26 -4.52
C ARG A 38 2.63 10.80 -5.74
N LEU A 39 2.72 11.51 -6.87
CA LEU A 39 2.04 11.14 -8.10
C LEU A 39 2.54 9.80 -8.64
N LYS A 40 3.86 9.60 -8.67
CA LYS A 40 4.47 8.31 -9.07
C LYS A 40 3.99 7.17 -8.17
N GLY A 41 4.01 7.37 -6.86
CA GLY A 41 3.51 6.38 -5.90
C GLY A 41 2.02 6.08 -6.10
N GLY A 42 1.20 7.11 -6.30
CA GLY A 42 -0.22 6.99 -6.58
C GLY A 42 -0.50 6.19 -7.85
N ILE A 43 0.19 6.48 -8.96
CA ILE A 43 0.03 5.76 -10.23
C ILE A 43 0.43 4.29 -10.08
N ILE A 44 1.58 4.01 -9.44
CA ILE A 44 2.02 2.63 -9.19
C ILE A 44 0.98 1.88 -8.35
N CYS A 45 0.46 2.50 -7.29
CA CYS A 45 -0.57 1.92 -6.44
C CYS A 45 -1.87 1.65 -7.22
N LEU A 46 -2.28 2.58 -8.09
CA LEU A 46 -3.47 2.44 -8.93
C LEU A 46 -3.34 1.28 -9.90
N VAL A 47 -2.21 1.18 -10.62
CA VAL A 47 -1.96 0.09 -11.56
C VAL A 47 -1.90 -1.26 -10.84
N ALA A 48 -1.14 -1.34 -9.75
CA ALA A 48 -1.00 -2.57 -8.97
C ALA A 48 -2.35 -3.05 -8.41
N SER A 49 -3.12 -2.14 -7.80
CA SER A 49 -4.44 -2.48 -7.26
C SER A 49 -5.43 -2.87 -8.36
N SER A 50 -5.37 -2.22 -9.53
CA SER A 50 -6.20 -2.57 -10.70
C SER A 50 -5.92 -3.99 -11.19
N ILE A 51 -4.64 -4.37 -11.32
CA ILE A 51 -4.24 -5.72 -11.73
C ILE A 51 -4.78 -6.75 -10.72
N ILE A 52 -4.59 -6.49 -9.42
CA ILE A 52 -5.09 -7.40 -8.36
C ILE A 52 -6.61 -7.51 -8.41
N LEU A 53 -7.33 -6.42 -8.70
CA LEU A 53 -8.80 -6.44 -8.78
C LEU A 53 -9.30 -7.25 -9.99
N ILE A 54 -8.65 -7.08 -11.15
CA ILE A 54 -9.00 -7.80 -12.39
C ILE A 54 -8.72 -9.30 -12.24
N PHE A 55 -7.55 -9.65 -11.69
CA PHE A 55 -7.13 -11.03 -11.50
C PHE A 55 -7.51 -11.62 -10.14
N ARG A 56 -8.48 -11.02 -9.44
CA ARG A 56 -8.82 -11.40 -8.04
C ARG A 56 -9.12 -12.89 -7.87
N ASN A 57 -9.85 -13.47 -8.83
CA ASN A 57 -10.27 -14.88 -8.77
C ASN A 57 -9.07 -15.84 -8.90
N THR A 58 -7.98 -15.39 -9.51
CA THR A 58 -6.72 -16.14 -9.64
C THR A 58 -5.78 -15.84 -8.46
N PHE A 59 -5.78 -14.60 -7.98
CA PHE A 59 -4.91 -14.16 -6.88
C PHE A 59 -5.35 -14.68 -5.51
N GLU A 60 -6.65 -14.72 -5.23
CA GLU A 60 -7.20 -15.16 -3.95
C GLU A 60 -6.80 -16.60 -3.56
N PRO A 61 -6.94 -17.62 -4.43
CA PRO A 61 -6.49 -18.98 -4.08
C PRO A 61 -4.96 -19.07 -3.97
N PHE A 62 -4.22 -18.32 -4.77
CA PHE A 62 -2.76 -18.26 -4.67
C PHE A 62 -2.33 -17.66 -3.32
N PHE A 63 -2.92 -16.52 -2.95
CA PHE A 63 -2.65 -15.86 -1.68
C PHE A 63 -2.99 -16.76 -0.49
N ASN A 64 -4.13 -17.43 -0.52
CA ASN A 64 -4.52 -18.36 0.56
C ASN A 64 -3.55 -19.53 0.70
N ASN A 65 -3.07 -20.10 -0.42
CA ASN A 65 -2.06 -21.16 -0.40
C ASN A 65 -0.72 -20.69 0.16
N VAL A 66 -0.28 -19.48 -0.21
CA VAL A 66 0.94 -18.89 0.35
C VAL A 66 0.76 -18.59 1.84
N ALA A 67 -0.38 -18.02 2.23
CA ALA A 67 -0.72 -17.74 3.63
C ALA A 67 -0.70 -18.99 4.50
N LEU A 68 -1.24 -20.10 4.00
CA LEU A 68 -1.19 -21.39 4.66
C LEU A 68 0.25 -21.89 4.82
N LYS A 69 1.06 -21.85 3.75
CA LYS A 69 2.46 -22.29 3.82
C LYS A 69 3.29 -21.46 4.79
N VAL A 70 3.13 -20.14 4.76
CA VAL A 70 3.82 -19.22 5.68
C VAL A 70 3.40 -19.48 7.13
N SER A 71 2.10 -19.65 7.36
CA SER A 71 1.57 -19.99 8.70
C SER A 71 2.10 -21.33 9.19
N GLN A 72 2.18 -22.34 8.33
CA GLN A 72 2.75 -23.65 8.69
C GLN A 72 4.25 -23.60 8.96
N GLN A 73 5.01 -22.75 8.27
CA GLN A 73 6.46 -22.64 8.46
C GLN A 73 6.86 -21.79 9.67
N ILE A 74 6.19 -20.66 9.87
CA ILE A 74 6.56 -19.65 10.87
C ILE A 74 5.68 -19.75 12.12
N GLY A 75 4.56 -20.45 12.05
CA GLY A 75 3.55 -20.51 13.12
C GLY A 75 2.74 -19.22 13.27
N LEU A 76 2.96 -18.24 12.38
CA LEU A 76 2.32 -16.92 12.40
C LEU A 76 1.53 -16.69 11.12
N SER A 77 0.35 -16.10 11.26
CA SER A 77 -0.44 -15.62 10.13
C SER A 77 0.27 -14.49 9.39
N ILE A 78 0.01 -14.35 8.09
CA ILE A 78 0.52 -13.22 7.29
C ILE A 78 0.10 -11.88 7.91
N SER A 79 -1.10 -11.80 8.51
CA SER A 79 -1.57 -10.62 9.22
C SER A 79 -0.68 -10.24 10.39
N GLU A 80 -0.29 -11.20 11.22
CA GLU A 80 0.59 -10.96 12.38
C GLU A 80 1.98 -10.52 11.92
N VAL A 81 2.54 -11.21 10.93
CA VAL A 81 3.84 -10.85 10.33
C VAL A 81 3.80 -9.41 9.79
N THR A 82 2.71 -9.03 9.12
CA THR A 82 2.53 -7.67 8.59
C THR A 82 2.45 -6.63 9.71
N ILE A 83 1.72 -6.91 10.80
CA ILE A 83 1.62 -6.01 11.95
C ILE A 83 2.97 -5.83 12.63
N TYR A 84 3.73 -6.92 12.84
CA TYR A 84 5.07 -6.83 13.44
C TYR A 84 6.04 -6.02 12.58
N LEU A 85 6.03 -6.23 11.26
CA LEU A 85 6.82 -5.42 10.32
C LEU A 85 6.44 -3.95 10.39
N LEU A 86 5.14 -3.64 10.37
CA LEU A 86 4.67 -2.25 10.43
C LEU A 86 5.06 -1.58 11.75
N GLY A 87 4.89 -2.28 12.88
CA GLY A 87 5.30 -1.82 14.20
C GLY A 87 6.81 -1.55 14.28
N PHE A 88 7.62 -2.42 13.69
CA PHE A 88 9.07 -2.26 13.64
C PHE A 88 9.50 -1.02 12.81
N VAL A 89 8.86 -0.79 11.66
CA VAL A 89 9.12 0.40 10.83
C VAL A 89 8.74 1.68 11.59
N ILE A 90 7.61 1.68 12.28
CA ILE A 90 7.16 2.82 13.10
C ILE A 90 8.15 3.07 14.24
N PHE A 91 8.60 2.00 14.91
CA PHE A 91 9.60 2.10 15.98
C PHE A 91 10.89 2.75 15.47
N ILE A 92 11.44 2.29 14.34
CA ILE A 92 12.63 2.90 13.72
C ILE A 92 12.38 4.38 13.37
N ALA A 93 11.22 4.69 12.79
CA ALA A 93 10.86 6.06 12.44
C ALA A 93 10.81 6.97 13.68
N PHE A 94 10.27 6.47 14.79
CA PHE A 94 10.19 7.19 16.06
C PHE A 94 11.57 7.46 16.65
N PHE A 95 12.46 6.45 16.67
CA PHE A 95 13.86 6.64 17.09
C PHE A 95 14.59 7.66 16.23
N ARG A 96 14.35 7.66 14.91
CA ARG A 96 14.96 8.62 13.99
C ARG A 96 14.40 10.04 14.19
N ALA A 97 13.13 10.17 14.55
CA ALA A 97 12.50 11.44 14.85
C ALA A 97 13.02 12.05 16.15
N ILE A 98 13.22 11.24 17.20
CA ILE A 98 13.81 11.71 18.49
C ILE A 98 15.28 12.10 18.34
N ARG A 99 16.02 11.46 17.43
CA ARG A 99 17.44 11.76 17.21
C ARG A 99 17.69 13.06 16.43
N ARG A 100 16.66 13.65 15.81
CA ARG A 100 16.72 14.94 15.13
C ARG A 100 16.29 16.06 16.06
#